data_AF-A0A2P8HVR5-F1
#
_entry.id   AF-A0A2P8HVR5-F1
#
_cell.length_a   1.000
_cell.length_b   1.000
_cell.length_c   1.000
_cell.angle_alpha   90.00
_cell.angle_beta   90.00
_cell.angle_gamma   90.00
#
_symmetry.space_group_name_H-M   'P 1'
#
loop_
_entity.id
_entity.type
_entity.pdbx_description
1 polymer ?
#
loop_
_entity_poly.entity_id
_entity_poly.type
_entity_poly.pdbx_seq_one_letter_code
_entity_poly.pdbx_strand_id
1 'polypeptide(L)'
;MTTFSRVLFFIFLLTISQDIFGQKKNALTILTYNIHHANPPSKPGVIDVKAIGAVVRREAPDFVALQEVDVHTGRSGKTVDEAKDIAVDAGMNSCFAKAIDYDGGGYGIAILSKYKIDSTHVINLPSAINGSENRVLLLAFINMGGQRTADFCLYAYGCLPIGCQQVASDRRDY
;
A
#
# COMPACT_ATOMS: atom_id res chain seq x y z
N MET A 1 65.53 17.77 13.05
CA MET A 1 64.37 17.17 13.76
C MET A 1 63.01 17.78 13.37
N THR A 2 62.87 18.49 12.25
CA THR A 2 61.62 19.18 11.86
C THR A 2 60.84 18.50 10.73
N THR A 3 61.43 17.52 10.04
CA THR A 3 60.81 16.78 8.93
C THR A 3 59.88 15.65 9.41
N PHE A 4 60.14 15.05 10.57
CA PHE A 4 59.33 13.94 11.12
C PHE A 4 57.92 14.40 11.53
N SER A 5 57.78 15.64 12.00
CA SER A 5 56.51 16.23 12.44
C SER A 5 55.55 16.51 11.26
N ARG A 6 56.08 16.79 10.07
CA ARG A 6 55.25 17.06 8.88
C ARG A 6 54.69 15.78 8.25
N VAL A 7 55.44 14.68 8.31
CA VAL A 7 54.99 13.38 7.77
C VAL A 7 53.88 12.77 8.62
N LEU A 8 53.97 12.87 9.96
CA LEU A 8 52.90 12.43 10.85
C LEU A 8 51.60 13.23 10.69
N PHE A 9 51.69 14.54 10.42
CA PHE A 9 50.52 15.38 10.20
C PHE A 9 49.78 15.03 8.90
N PHE A 10 50.51 14.62 7.86
CA PHE A 10 49.92 14.16 6.59
C PHE A 10 49.26 12.77 6.70
N ILE A 11 49.82 11.86 7.51
CA ILE A 11 49.21 10.53 7.75
C ILE A 11 47.93 10.67 8.59
N PHE A 12 47.92 11.59 9.56
CA PHE A 12 46.73 11.89 10.38
C PHE A 12 45.58 12.48 9.56
N LEU A 13 45.87 13.24 8.49
CA LEU A 13 44.85 13.77 7.58
C LEU A 13 44.25 12.70 6.64
N LEU A 14 45.02 11.68 6.27
CA LEU A 14 44.54 10.60 5.39
C LEU A 14 43.60 9.60 6.09
N THR A 15 43.64 9.54 7.43
CA THR A 15 42.79 8.61 8.20
C THR A 15 41.39 9.14 8.53
N ILE A 16 41.08 10.41 8.23
CA ILE A 16 39.78 11.02 8.55
C ILE A 16 38.74 10.79 7.44
N SER A 17 39.15 10.33 6.24
CA SER A 17 38.22 10.00 5.15
C SER A 17 37.68 8.57 5.22
N GLN A 18 37.32 8.11 6.43
CA GLN A 18 36.37 7.00 6.53
C GLN A 18 34.99 7.61 6.23
N ASP A 19 34.66 7.75 4.95
CA ASP A 19 33.28 7.94 4.54
C ASP A 19 32.50 6.77 5.12
N ILE A 20 31.77 7.02 6.20
CA ILE A 20 30.74 6.13 6.70
C ILE A 20 29.73 6.08 5.57
N PHE A 21 29.88 5.10 4.67
CA PHE A 21 28.79 4.64 3.82
C PHE A 21 27.72 4.11 4.76
N GLY A 22 26.94 5.03 5.33
CA GLY A 22 25.71 4.70 6.00
C GLY A 22 24.90 3.94 4.98
N GLN A 23 24.67 2.65 5.23
CA GLN A 23 23.70 1.91 4.44
C GLN A 23 22.39 2.67 4.61
N LYS A 24 22.01 3.41 3.56
CA LYS A 24 20.68 3.98 3.46
C LYS A 24 19.76 2.77 3.40
N LYS A 25 19.18 2.40 4.54
CA LYS A 25 18.09 1.42 4.60
C LYS A 25 17.02 2.02 3.70
N ASN A 26 16.84 1.45 2.51
CA ASN A 26 15.70 1.78 1.66
C ASN A 26 14.47 1.20 2.36
N ALA A 27 13.93 1.95 3.32
CA ALA A 27 12.71 1.60 4.02
C ALA A 27 11.56 1.74 3.04
N LEU A 28 10.79 0.66 2.87
CA LEU A 28 9.55 0.68 2.10
C LEU A 28 8.42 1.17 3.00
N THR A 29 7.55 2.00 2.45
CA THR A 29 6.37 2.55 3.13
C THR A 29 5.11 1.88 2.62
N ILE A 30 4.27 1.41 3.54
CA ILE A 30 3.02 0.72 3.22
C ILE A 30 1.89 1.42 3.98
N LEU A 31 0.88 1.84 3.25
CA LEU A 31 -0.38 2.34 3.80
C LEU A 31 -1.42 1.21 3.76
N THR A 32 -2.13 0.96 4.85
CA THR A 32 -3.36 0.16 4.83
C THR A 32 -4.54 1.05 5.14
N TYR A 33 -5.60 0.97 4.34
CA TYR A 33 -6.75 1.84 4.50
C TYR A 33 -8.04 1.13 4.09
N ASN A 34 -8.91 0.90 5.06
CA ASN A 34 -10.30 0.58 4.79
C ASN A 34 -11.03 1.89 4.46
N ILE A 35 -11.50 1.99 3.22
CA ILE A 35 -12.02 3.24 2.64
C ILE A 35 -13.54 3.33 2.74
N HIS A 36 -14.21 2.27 3.23
CA HIS A 36 -15.66 2.21 3.35
C HIS A 36 -16.35 2.68 2.07
N HIS A 37 -16.04 2.05 0.92
CA HIS A 37 -16.52 2.38 -0.43
C HIS A 37 -16.44 3.89 -0.75
N ALA A 38 -15.36 4.52 -0.30
CA ALA A 38 -15.11 5.96 -0.36
C ALA A 38 -16.25 6.84 0.22
N ASN A 39 -17.10 6.31 1.10
CA ASN A 39 -18.13 7.06 1.79
C ASN A 39 -17.57 7.73 3.05
N PRO A 40 -17.48 9.08 3.12
CA PRO A 40 -17.01 9.75 4.30
C PRO A 40 -18.05 9.62 5.44
N PRO A 41 -17.63 9.29 6.68
CA PRO A 41 -18.56 9.09 7.81
C PRO A 41 -19.46 10.31 8.10
N SER A 42 -19.01 11.52 7.75
CA SER A 42 -19.74 12.76 7.95
C SER A 42 -20.79 13.06 6.87
N LYS A 43 -20.80 12.32 5.75
CA LYS A 43 -21.77 12.50 4.65
C LYS A 43 -22.30 11.15 4.16
N PRO A 44 -23.28 10.57 4.85
CA PRO A 44 -23.91 9.31 4.42
C PRO A 44 -24.42 9.40 2.97
N GLY A 45 -24.19 8.35 2.18
CA GLY A 45 -24.65 8.26 0.78
C GLY A 45 -23.83 9.05 -0.25
N VAL A 46 -22.78 9.76 0.17
CA VAL A 46 -21.84 10.43 -0.74
C VAL A 46 -20.64 9.52 -1.01
N ILE A 47 -20.21 9.40 -2.26
CA ILE A 47 -19.03 8.62 -2.64
C ILE A 47 -17.96 9.60 -3.10
N ASP A 48 -16.88 9.71 -2.33
CA ASP A 48 -15.82 10.70 -2.54
C ASP A 48 -14.46 10.02 -2.75
N VAL A 49 -14.34 9.36 -3.90
CA VAL A 49 -13.13 8.66 -4.33
C VAL A 49 -11.91 9.60 -4.37
N LYS A 50 -12.13 10.89 -4.71
CA LYS A 50 -11.08 11.91 -4.76
C LYS A 50 -10.51 12.23 -3.39
N ALA A 51 -11.33 12.23 -2.34
CA ALA A 51 -10.83 12.43 -0.98
C ALA A 51 -9.85 11.32 -0.58
N ILE A 52 -10.13 10.06 -0.96
CA ILE A 52 -9.24 8.93 -0.71
C ILE A 52 -7.94 9.06 -1.52
N GLY A 53 -8.04 9.35 -2.82
CA GLY A 53 -6.86 9.63 -3.67
C GLY A 53 -5.97 10.74 -3.12
N ALA A 54 -6.58 11.82 -2.60
CA ALA A 54 -5.86 12.91 -1.96
C ALA A 54 -5.12 12.48 -0.67
N VAL A 55 -5.69 11.58 0.13
CA VAL A 55 -5.00 10.98 1.28
C VAL A 55 -3.79 10.17 0.80
N VAL A 56 -3.99 9.24 -0.14
CA VAL A 56 -2.90 8.39 -0.65
C VAL A 56 -1.76 9.22 -1.23
N ARG A 57 -2.08 10.21 -2.08
CA ARG A 57 -1.09 11.10 -2.67
C ARG A 57 -0.32 11.93 -1.63
N ARG A 58 -1.00 12.39 -0.57
CA ARG A 58 -0.37 13.18 0.50
C ARG A 58 0.60 12.33 1.33
N GLU A 59 0.21 11.11 1.69
CA GLU A 59 1.07 10.20 2.46
C GLU A 59 2.22 9.62 1.59
N ALA A 60 2.05 9.62 0.26
CA ALA A 60 3.03 9.19 -0.74
C ALA A 60 3.71 7.83 -0.46
N PRO A 61 2.95 6.76 -0.13
CA PRO A 61 3.53 5.46 0.18
C PRO A 61 4.05 4.73 -1.06
N ASP A 62 4.94 3.76 -0.87
CA ASP A 62 5.39 2.88 -1.95
C ASP A 62 4.28 1.88 -2.35
N PHE A 63 3.47 1.44 -1.37
CA PHE A 63 2.35 0.53 -1.56
C PHE A 63 1.13 0.93 -0.73
N VAL A 64 -0.06 0.60 -1.21
CA VAL A 64 -1.32 0.73 -0.46
C VAL A 64 -2.10 -0.58 -0.50
N ALA A 65 -2.60 -1.02 0.64
CA ALA A 65 -3.62 -2.08 0.74
C ALA A 65 -4.97 -1.44 1.10
N LEU A 66 -5.93 -1.50 0.18
CA LEU A 66 -7.27 -0.97 0.37
C LEU A 66 -8.26 -2.07 0.72
N GLN A 67 -9.18 -1.78 1.64
CA GLN A 67 -10.33 -2.63 1.97
C GLN A 67 -11.65 -1.89 1.76
N GLU A 68 -12.71 -2.66 1.56
CA GLU A 68 -14.07 -2.18 1.28
C GLU A 68 -14.13 -1.33 0.01
N VAL A 69 -13.56 -1.86 -1.06
CA VAL A 69 -13.46 -1.19 -2.36
C VAL A 69 -14.59 -1.65 -3.27
N ASP A 70 -15.28 -0.71 -3.88
CA ASP A 70 -16.30 -0.95 -4.90
C ASP A 70 -15.76 -0.83 -6.32
N VAL A 71 -16.23 -1.73 -7.19
CA VAL A 71 -16.03 -1.66 -8.64
C VAL A 71 -17.37 -1.88 -9.35
N HIS A 72 -17.85 -0.85 -10.04
CA HIS A 72 -19.09 -0.84 -10.83
C HIS A 72 -20.37 -1.18 -10.03
N THR A 73 -20.37 -0.91 -8.72
CA THR A 73 -21.56 -1.07 -7.87
C THR A 73 -22.58 0.04 -8.18
N GLY A 74 -23.86 -0.19 -7.86
CA GLY A 74 -24.90 0.84 -8.00
C GLY A 74 -24.65 2.03 -7.08
N ARG A 75 -24.26 1.78 -5.82
CA ARG A 75 -24.00 2.82 -4.81
C ARG A 75 -22.82 3.74 -5.15
N SER A 76 -21.73 3.19 -5.72
CA SER A 76 -20.57 3.99 -6.15
C SER A 76 -20.71 4.51 -7.58
N GLY A 77 -21.57 3.89 -8.38
CA GLY A 77 -21.84 4.25 -9.77
C GLY A 77 -21.29 3.20 -10.74
N LYS A 78 -22.07 2.87 -11.77
CA LYS A 78 -21.78 1.77 -12.72
C LYS A 78 -20.52 1.95 -13.56
N THR A 79 -19.97 3.15 -13.61
CA THR A 79 -18.74 3.48 -14.34
C THR A 79 -17.54 3.70 -13.42
N VAL A 80 -17.71 3.58 -12.10
CA VAL A 80 -16.67 3.85 -11.11
C VAL A 80 -15.92 2.58 -10.76
N ASP A 81 -14.59 2.66 -10.81
CA ASP A 81 -13.67 1.64 -10.31
C ASP A 81 -12.81 2.32 -9.27
N GLU A 82 -13.18 2.20 -7.99
CA GLU A 82 -12.54 2.98 -6.92
C GLU A 82 -11.05 2.68 -6.83
N ALA A 83 -10.65 1.41 -7.00
CA ALA A 83 -9.25 1.01 -6.98
C ALA A 83 -8.45 1.74 -8.07
N LYS A 84 -8.96 1.73 -9.30
CA LYS A 84 -8.32 2.36 -10.45
C LYS A 84 -8.32 3.88 -10.35
N ASP A 85 -9.44 4.47 -9.95
CA ASP A 85 -9.61 5.92 -9.88
C ASP A 85 -8.73 6.54 -8.78
N ILE A 86 -8.62 5.89 -7.62
CA ILE A 86 -7.67 6.29 -6.55
C ILE A 86 -6.23 6.17 -7.04
N ALA A 87 -5.90 5.07 -7.74
CA ALA A 87 -4.55 4.86 -8.24
C ALA A 87 -4.15 5.89 -9.30
N VAL A 88 -5.05 6.25 -10.21
CA VAL A 88 -4.84 7.32 -11.18
C VAL A 88 -4.59 8.65 -10.49
N ASP A 89 -5.39 9.01 -9.47
CA ASP A 89 -5.22 10.26 -8.71
C ASP A 89 -3.88 10.30 -7.93
N ALA A 90 -3.41 9.15 -7.46
CA ALA A 90 -2.15 9.00 -6.73
C ALA A 90 -0.92 8.75 -7.63
N GLY A 91 -1.09 8.57 -8.94
CA GLY A 91 0.00 8.22 -9.85
C GLY A 91 0.57 6.81 -9.62
N MET A 92 -0.28 5.86 -9.25
CA MET A 92 0.06 4.49 -8.91
C MET A 92 -0.59 3.48 -9.88
N ASN A 93 -0.08 2.25 -9.86
CA ASN A 93 -0.71 1.08 -10.47
C ASN A 93 -1.71 0.47 -9.48
N SER A 94 -2.73 -0.25 -9.96
CA SER A 94 -3.70 -0.94 -9.10
C SER A 94 -3.97 -2.36 -9.55
N CYS A 95 -4.33 -3.22 -8.60
CA CYS A 95 -5.04 -4.46 -8.87
C CYS A 95 -6.16 -4.66 -7.83
N PHE A 96 -7.26 -5.26 -8.25
CA PHE A 96 -8.45 -5.47 -7.45
C PHE A 96 -8.80 -6.96 -7.37
N ALA A 97 -9.20 -7.42 -6.19
CA ALA A 97 -9.76 -8.74 -5.97
C ALA A 97 -11.18 -8.62 -5.44
N LYS A 98 -12.14 -9.07 -6.26
CA LYS A 98 -13.55 -9.16 -5.88
C LYS A 98 -13.71 -10.26 -4.82
N ALA A 99 -14.23 -9.88 -3.66
CA ALA A 99 -14.60 -10.82 -2.60
C ALA A 99 -16.01 -11.37 -2.82
N ILE A 100 -16.96 -10.49 -3.16
CA ILE A 100 -18.36 -10.82 -3.41
C ILE A 100 -18.92 -9.98 -4.57
N ASP A 101 -20.00 -10.47 -5.19
CA ASP A 101 -20.89 -9.63 -6.00
C ASP A 101 -21.72 -8.74 -5.07
N TYR A 102 -21.76 -7.44 -5.37
CA TYR A 102 -22.51 -6.47 -4.57
C TYR A 102 -23.13 -5.41 -5.46
N ASP A 103 -24.44 -5.19 -5.30
CA ASP A 103 -25.20 -4.14 -6.01
C ASP A 103 -24.93 -4.10 -7.53
N GLY A 104 -24.88 -5.28 -8.15
CA GLY A 104 -24.59 -5.47 -9.58
C GLY A 104 -23.17 -5.12 -10.02
N GLY A 105 -22.22 -5.03 -9.09
CA GLY A 105 -20.79 -4.84 -9.30
C GLY A 105 -19.98 -5.76 -8.38
N GLY A 106 -18.73 -5.39 -8.09
CA GLY A 106 -17.84 -6.11 -7.20
C GLY A 106 -17.52 -5.32 -5.93
N TYR A 107 -17.48 -6.03 -4.80
CA TYR A 107 -16.98 -5.52 -3.53
C TYR A 107 -15.77 -6.35 -3.10
N GLY A 108 -14.71 -5.71 -2.64
CA GLY A 108 -13.51 -6.43 -2.24
C GLY A 108 -12.36 -5.56 -1.74
N ILE A 109 -11.15 -5.95 -2.14
CA ILE A 109 -9.89 -5.36 -1.70
C ILE A 109 -9.04 -4.98 -2.92
N ALA A 110 -8.13 -4.03 -2.74
CA ALA A 110 -7.20 -3.63 -3.79
C ALA A 110 -5.79 -3.42 -3.24
N ILE A 111 -4.81 -3.56 -4.13
CA ILE A 111 -3.43 -3.17 -3.90
C ILE A 111 -3.09 -2.05 -4.88
N LEU A 112 -2.50 -0.97 -4.38
CA LEU A 112 -1.90 0.07 -5.21
C LEU A 112 -0.38 0.02 -5.04
N SER A 113 0.35 0.25 -6.12
CA SER A 113 1.81 0.29 -6.09
C SER A 113 2.38 1.39 -6.97
N LYS A 114 3.39 2.08 -6.43
CA LYS A 114 4.24 3.00 -7.19
C LYS A 114 5.00 2.28 -8.32
N TYR A 115 5.22 0.99 -8.16
CA TYR A 115 5.96 0.14 -9.07
C TYR A 115 5.02 -0.70 -9.93
N LYS A 116 5.54 -1.24 -11.03
CA LYS A 116 4.76 -2.07 -11.95
C LYS A 116 4.36 -3.38 -11.28
N ILE A 117 3.06 -3.67 -11.31
CA ILE A 117 2.51 -4.98 -10.89
C ILE A 117 2.66 -5.92 -12.08
N ASP A 118 3.45 -6.99 -11.92
CA ASP A 118 3.71 -7.96 -12.99
C ASP A 118 2.64 -9.06 -13.03
N SER A 119 2.18 -9.52 -11.87
CA SER A 119 1.12 -10.52 -11.77
C SER A 119 0.41 -10.47 -10.42
N THR A 120 -0.74 -11.14 -10.33
CA THR A 120 -1.53 -11.24 -9.11
C THR A 120 -2.09 -12.64 -8.91
N HIS A 121 -2.25 -13.05 -7.66
CA HIS A 121 -2.98 -14.27 -7.28
C HIS A 121 -4.05 -13.94 -6.25
N VAL A 122 -5.23 -14.52 -6.43
CA VAL A 122 -6.37 -14.36 -5.51
C VAL A 122 -6.68 -15.71 -4.90
N ILE A 123 -6.74 -15.75 -3.57
CA ILE A 123 -7.08 -16.96 -2.81
C ILE A 123 -8.36 -16.70 -2.05
N ASN A 124 -9.40 -17.47 -2.35
CA ASN A 124 -10.62 -17.47 -1.55
C ASN A 124 -10.32 -18.09 -0.19
N LEU A 125 -10.63 -17.36 0.88
CA LEU A 125 -10.43 -17.83 2.24
C LEU A 125 -11.67 -18.61 2.70
N PRO A 126 -11.49 -19.70 3.46
CA PRO A 126 -12.61 -20.45 4.00
C PRO A 126 -13.44 -19.57 4.94
N SER A 127 -14.75 -19.55 4.72
CA SER A 127 -15.70 -18.94 5.66
C SER A 127 -15.87 -19.86 6.87
N ALA A 128 -15.54 -19.38 8.06
CA ALA A 128 -15.71 -20.12 9.30
C ALA A 128 -17.18 -20.37 9.68
N ILE A 129 -18.11 -19.64 9.04
CA ILE A 129 -19.54 -19.66 9.32
C ILE A 129 -20.28 -19.90 8.00
N ASN A 130 -21.17 -20.90 7.98
CA ASN A 130 -22.07 -21.12 6.84
C ASN A 130 -22.94 -19.87 6.62
N GLY A 131 -22.82 -19.24 5.46
CA GLY A 131 -23.57 -18.03 5.10
C GLY A 131 -22.88 -16.70 5.42
N SER A 132 -21.63 -16.67 5.92
CA SER A 132 -20.86 -15.42 5.99
C SER A 132 -20.35 -15.00 4.61
N GLU A 133 -20.25 -13.69 4.34
CA GLU A 133 -19.63 -13.18 3.12
C GLU A 133 -18.23 -13.78 2.91
N ASN A 134 -17.94 -14.11 1.65
CA ASN A 134 -16.66 -14.66 1.24
C ASN A 134 -15.54 -13.63 1.47
N ARG A 135 -14.37 -14.14 1.85
CA ARG A 135 -13.15 -13.33 2.01
C ARG A 135 -12.12 -13.77 1.00
N VAL A 136 -11.28 -12.84 0.58
CA VAL A 136 -10.18 -13.11 -0.35
C VAL A 136 -8.87 -12.59 0.22
N LEU A 137 -7.79 -13.28 -0.14
CA LEU A 137 -6.42 -12.82 -0.02
C LEU A 137 -5.94 -12.44 -1.42
N LEU A 138 -5.50 -11.20 -1.60
CA LEU A 138 -4.88 -10.73 -2.83
C LEU A 138 -3.37 -10.68 -2.64
N LEU A 139 -2.63 -11.39 -3.50
CA LEU A 139 -1.17 -11.34 -3.59
C LEU A 139 -0.78 -10.61 -4.89
N ALA A 140 0.11 -9.62 -4.79
CA ALA A 140 0.67 -8.93 -5.95
C ALA A 140 2.18 -9.17 -6.03
N PHE A 141 2.69 -9.47 -7.22
CA PHE A 141 4.11 -9.58 -7.52
C PHE A 141 4.57 -8.32 -8.24
N ILE A 142 5.54 -7.62 -7.65
CA ILE A 142 5.83 -6.23 -8.00
C ILE A 142 7.31 -6.05 -8.30
N ASN A 143 7.60 -5.40 -9.44
CA ASN A 143 8.96 -5.17 -9.92
C ASN A 143 9.46 -3.78 -9.56
N MET A 144 10.42 -3.72 -8.63
CA MET A 144 11.02 -2.48 -8.15
C MET A 144 12.30 -2.05 -8.88
N GLY A 145 12.69 -2.70 -9.98
CA GLY A 145 13.77 -2.25 -10.87
C GLY A 145 15.21 -2.33 -10.34
N GLY A 146 15.48 -3.05 -9.25
CA GLY A 146 16.84 -3.27 -8.71
C GLY A 146 17.51 -4.56 -9.18
N GLN A 147 18.84 -4.68 -9.04
CA GLN A 147 19.63 -5.92 -9.30
C GLN A 147 19.25 -7.14 -8.42
N ARG A 148 18.24 -6.98 -7.58
CA ARG A 148 17.56 -8.05 -6.87
C ARG A 148 16.10 -7.88 -7.24
N THR A 149 15.56 -8.82 -7.99
CA THR A 149 14.11 -9.06 -8.09
C THR A 149 13.58 -9.23 -6.69
N ALA A 150 13.25 -8.12 -6.04
CA ALA A 150 12.49 -8.13 -4.82
C ALA A 150 11.04 -8.29 -5.27
N ASP A 151 10.65 -9.54 -5.48
CA ASP A 151 9.26 -9.95 -5.68
C ASP A 151 8.52 -9.63 -4.37
N PHE A 152 8.10 -8.38 -4.21
CA PHE A 152 7.44 -7.95 -2.99
C PHE A 152 6.01 -8.48 -3.02
N CYS A 153 5.74 -9.48 -2.18
CA CYS A 153 4.41 -10.05 -2.02
C CYS A 153 3.64 -9.22 -0.98
N LEU A 154 2.75 -8.34 -1.46
CA LEU A 154 1.82 -7.63 -0.59
C LEU A 154 0.53 -8.44 -0.46
N TYR A 155 0.01 -8.55 0.76
CA TYR A 155 -1.27 -9.18 1.03
C TYR A 155 -2.26 -8.19 1.64
N ALA A 156 -3.52 -8.28 1.21
CA ALA A 156 -4.65 -7.58 1.81
C ALA A 156 -5.72 -8.61 2.20
N TYR A 157 -6.39 -8.37 3.33
CA TYR A 157 -7.49 -9.20 3.84
C TYR A 157 -8.72 -8.33 4.09
N GLY A 158 -9.92 -8.84 3.81
CA GLY A 158 -11.19 -8.12 4.03
C GLY A 158 -12.12 -8.82 5.04
N CYS A 159 -13.00 -8.04 5.68
CA CYS A 159 -14.08 -8.51 6.59
C CYS A 159 -15.37 -7.68 6.34
N LEU A 160 -16.54 -8.29 6.64
CA LEU A 160 -17.92 -7.80 6.45
C LEU A 160 -18.27 -6.42 7.04
N PRO A 161 -19.38 -5.81 6.56
CA PRO A 161 -20.09 -4.77 7.28
C PRO A 161 -20.64 -5.33 8.60
N ILE A 162 -20.20 -4.74 9.71
CA ILE A 162 -20.89 -4.42 10.97
C ILE A 162 -19.78 -4.22 12.02
N GLY A 163 -19.43 -2.96 12.27
CA GLY A 163 -19.02 -2.47 13.59
C GLY A 163 -17.70 -2.96 14.20
N CYS A 164 -16.56 -2.87 13.50
CA CYS A 164 -15.25 -3.04 14.16
C CYS A 164 -14.30 -1.88 13.87
N GLN A 165 -13.96 -1.12 14.93
CA GLN A 165 -13.00 -0.01 14.93
C GLN A 165 -11.60 -0.47 14.52
N GLN A 166 -10.98 0.29 13.62
CA GLN A 166 -9.61 0.11 13.13
C GLN A 166 -8.57 0.31 14.24
N VAL A 167 -7.60 -0.62 14.33
CA VAL A 167 -6.32 -0.39 15.01
C VAL A 167 -5.30 -0.06 13.92
N ALA A 168 -4.89 1.21 13.87
CA ALA A 168 -3.76 1.66 13.06
C ALA A 168 -2.45 1.08 13.61
N SER A 169 -1.50 0.82 12.73
CA SER A 169 -0.18 0.27 13.04
C SER A 169 0.55 1.06 14.13
N ASP A 170 0.89 0.34 15.19
CA ASP A 170 1.77 0.72 16.29
C ASP A 170 3.12 1.23 15.76
N ARG A 171 3.37 2.54 15.88
CA ARG A 171 4.75 3.06 15.87
C ARG A 171 5.36 2.67 17.22
N ARG A 172 6.13 1.58 17.24
CA ARG A 172 7.14 1.42 18.26
C ARG A 172 8.36 2.23 17.87
N ASP A 173 8.45 3.40 18.46
CA ASP A 173 9.69 4.13 18.63
C ASP A 173 10.64 3.31 19.55
N TYR A 174 11.92 3.34 19.18
CA TYR A 174 13.12 2.68 19.75
C TYR A 174 13.51 1.31 19.20
#